data_AF-A0A2W6IN22-F1
#
_entry.id   AF-A0A2W6IN22-F1
#
_cell.length_a   1.000
_cell.length_b   1.000
_cell.length_c   1.000
_cell.angle_alpha   90.00
_cell.angle_beta   90.00
_cell.angle_gamma   90.00
#
_symmetry.space_group_name_H-M   'P 1'
#
loop_
_entity.id
_entity.type
_entity.pdbx_description
1 polymer ?
#
loop_
_entity_poly.entity_id
_entity_poly.type
_entity_poly.pdbx_seq_one_letter_code
_entity_poly.pdbx_strand_id
1 'polypeptide(L)'
;MPSAEAFELALSLLGQDGISLEQAEQAMLEAGVEYGPMRRLLVWLPEAFGLALVGHMEGVALPRTFTARDADAQEHTFAFDCEPLFAPAVRRALQVYHEGPRAQFKAVAQRSSTMDAVNTALFAEVDLRGATLSGPQLLDIPAETYLRGTDTTQVG
;
A
#
# COMPACT_ATOMS: atom_id res chain seq x y z
N MET A 1 -1.49 -2.79 -15.34
CA MET A 1 -0.29 -2.63 -14.49
C MET A 1 0.32 -1.28 -14.84
N PRO A 2 0.64 -0.41 -13.87
CA PRO A 2 1.36 0.84 -14.14
C PRO A 2 2.71 0.59 -14.83
N SER A 3 3.20 1.57 -15.60
CA SER A 3 4.53 1.49 -16.20
C SER A 3 5.63 1.65 -15.15
N ALA A 4 6.86 1.28 -15.50
CA ALA A 4 8.02 1.49 -14.64
C ALA A 4 8.25 2.99 -14.36
N GLU A 5 8.07 3.85 -15.37
CA GLU A 5 8.20 5.30 -15.24
C GLU A 5 7.16 5.86 -14.26
N ALA A 6 5.91 5.42 -14.35
CA ALA A 6 4.85 5.83 -13.42
C ALA A 6 5.15 5.37 -11.99
N PHE A 7 5.69 4.16 -11.82
CA PHE A 7 6.10 3.64 -10.52
C PHE A 7 7.22 4.48 -9.89
N GLU A 8 8.28 4.78 -10.66
CA GLU A 8 9.39 5.62 -10.18
C GLU A 8 8.95 7.05 -9.89
N LEU A 9 8.08 7.62 -10.73
CA LEU A 9 7.50 8.94 -10.50
C LEU A 9 6.72 8.98 -9.18
N ALA A 10 5.81 8.01 -8.97
CA ALA A 10 5.03 7.92 -7.74
C ALA A 10 5.94 7.78 -6.51
N LEU A 11 6.95 6.91 -6.57
CA LEU A 11 7.90 6.73 -5.47
C LEU A 11 8.71 8.00 -5.18
N SER A 12 9.14 8.70 -6.23
CA SER A 12 9.85 9.97 -6.10
C SER A 12 8.98 11.02 -5.43
N LEU A 13 7.74 11.19 -5.89
CA LEU A 13 6.78 12.14 -5.31
C LEU A 13 6.50 11.80 -3.86
N LEU A 14 6.07 10.57 -3.54
CA LEU A 14 5.74 10.17 -2.17
C LEU A 14 6.93 10.29 -1.20
N GLY A 15 8.15 10.18 -1.72
CA GLY A 15 9.39 10.32 -0.95
C GLY A 15 9.84 11.76 -0.71
N GLN A 16 9.18 12.77 -1.29
CA GLN A 16 9.48 14.17 -1.05
C GLN A 16 8.89 14.64 0.28
N ASP A 17 9.67 15.45 1.00
CA ASP A 17 9.20 16.08 2.21
C ASP A 17 8.21 17.21 1.87
N GLY A 18 7.12 17.31 2.64
CA GLY A 18 6.10 18.36 2.49
C GLY A 18 5.15 18.26 1.29
N ILE A 19 5.29 17.30 0.37
CA ILE A 19 4.33 17.14 -0.74
C ILE A 19 3.05 16.46 -0.24
N SER A 20 1.90 17.07 -0.52
CA SER A 20 0.58 16.51 -0.22
C SER A 20 0.21 15.38 -1.18
N LEU A 21 -0.82 14.60 -0.84
CA LEU A 21 -1.31 13.55 -1.72
C LEU A 21 -1.95 14.14 -3.00
N GLU A 22 -2.67 15.24 -2.86
CA GLU A 22 -3.29 15.97 -3.97
C GLU A 22 -2.24 16.51 -4.94
N GLN A 23 -1.12 17.01 -4.42
CA GLN A 23 0.00 17.47 -5.25
C GLN A 23 0.65 16.30 -6.01
N ALA A 24 0.83 15.15 -5.36
CA ALA A 24 1.35 13.96 -6.01
C ALA A 24 0.39 13.42 -7.09
N GLU A 25 -0.91 13.39 -6.80
CA GLU A 25 -1.96 13.03 -7.77
C GLU A 25 -1.94 13.96 -8.98
N GLN A 26 -1.94 15.27 -8.77
CA GLN A 26 -1.89 16.25 -9.85
C GLN A 26 -0.64 16.09 -10.72
N ALA A 27 0.54 15.91 -10.10
CA ALA A 27 1.79 15.72 -10.84
C ALA A 27 1.79 14.43 -11.69
N MET A 28 1.18 13.35 -11.20
CA MET A 28 1.06 12.11 -11.97
C MET A 28 0.08 12.23 -13.13
N LEU A 29 -1.04 12.94 -12.96
CA LEU A 29 -1.98 13.22 -14.04
C LEU A 29 -1.35 14.11 -15.13
N GLU A 30 -0.61 15.14 -14.73
CA GLU A 30 0.13 16.01 -15.67
C GLU A 30 1.22 15.25 -16.44
N ALA A 31 1.81 14.23 -15.83
CA ALA A 31 2.74 13.31 -16.48
C ALA A 31 2.05 12.27 -17.40
N GLY A 32 0.71 12.31 -17.51
CA GLY A 32 -0.06 11.43 -18.38
C GLY A 32 -0.31 10.03 -17.80
N VAL A 33 -0.14 9.83 -16.49
CA VAL A 33 -0.47 8.57 -15.84
C VAL A 33 -2.00 8.43 -15.76
N GLU A 34 -2.53 7.32 -16.25
CA GLU A 34 -3.96 7.03 -16.14
C GLU A 34 -4.43 6.95 -14.69
N TYR A 35 -5.67 7.40 -14.44
CA TYR A 35 -6.24 7.49 -13.10
C TYR A 35 -6.18 6.18 -12.31
N GLY A 36 -6.63 5.06 -12.89
CA GLY A 36 -6.65 3.76 -12.20
C GLY A 36 -5.25 3.30 -11.74
N PRO A 37 -4.26 3.21 -12.65
CA PRO A 37 -2.86 2.97 -12.31
C PRO A 37 -2.28 3.94 -11.27
N MET A 38 -2.57 5.23 -11.39
CA MET A 38 -2.13 6.25 -10.43
C MET A 38 -2.69 5.98 -9.02
N ARG A 39 -4.01 5.79 -8.87
CA ARG A 39 -4.63 5.51 -7.56
C ARG A 39 -4.01 4.28 -6.90
N ARG A 40 -3.79 3.23 -7.68
CA ARG A 40 -3.13 2.02 -7.18
C ARG A 40 -1.70 2.29 -6.71
N LEU A 41 -0.92 3.08 -7.43
CA LEU A 41 0.44 3.45 -6.99
C LEU A 41 0.43 4.28 -5.70
N LEU A 42 -0.43 5.30 -5.64
CA LEU A 42 -0.50 6.21 -4.50
C LEU A 42 -0.97 5.52 -3.21
N VAL A 43 -1.76 4.44 -3.32
CA VAL A 43 -2.20 3.64 -2.17
C VAL A 43 -1.21 2.53 -1.83
N TRP A 44 -0.79 1.73 -2.81
CA TRP A 44 -0.01 0.52 -2.55
C TRP A 44 1.46 0.77 -2.25
N LEU A 45 2.07 1.85 -2.75
CA LEU A 45 3.47 2.17 -2.42
C LEU A 45 3.63 2.48 -0.92
N PRO A 46 2.84 3.39 -0.31
CA PRO A 46 2.88 3.58 1.13
C PRO A 46 2.63 2.29 1.92
N GLU A 47 1.58 1.53 1.60
CA GLU A 47 1.28 0.30 2.34
C GLU A 47 2.40 -0.74 2.27
N ALA A 48 3.03 -0.91 1.10
CA ALA A 48 4.17 -1.81 0.96
C ALA A 48 5.37 -1.35 1.82
N PHE A 49 5.63 -0.05 1.89
CA PHE A 49 6.69 0.51 2.74
C PHE A 49 6.37 0.36 4.23
N GLY A 50 5.11 0.59 4.61
CA GLY A 50 4.63 0.40 5.97
C GLY A 50 4.77 -1.06 6.42
N LEU A 51 4.26 -2.00 5.63
CA LEU A 51 4.36 -3.42 5.91
C LEU A 51 5.81 -3.92 5.92
N ALA A 52 6.67 -3.41 5.04
CA ALA A 52 8.10 -3.73 5.08
C ALA A 52 8.75 -3.28 6.39
N LEU A 53 8.40 -2.09 6.90
CA LEU A 53 8.90 -1.61 8.20
C LEU A 53 8.35 -2.44 9.36
N VAL A 54 7.05 -2.70 9.37
CA VAL A 54 6.41 -3.52 10.42
C VAL A 54 6.94 -4.95 10.42
N GLY A 55 7.30 -5.50 9.26
CA GLY A 55 7.94 -6.81 9.16
C GLY A 55 9.29 -6.92 9.89
N HIS A 56 9.91 -5.79 10.24
CA HIS A 56 11.11 -5.74 11.08
C HIS A 56 10.79 -5.62 12.58
N MET A 57 9.52 -5.49 12.97
CA MET A 57 9.09 -5.48 14.36
C MET A 57 8.93 -6.91 14.87
N GLU A 58 9.50 -7.21 16.02
CA GLU A 58 9.36 -8.54 16.61
C GLU A 58 7.94 -8.78 17.14
N GLY A 59 7.40 -9.96 16.83
CA GLY A 59 6.15 -10.44 17.43
C GLY A 59 4.87 -9.91 16.79
N VAL A 60 4.92 -9.16 15.69
CA VAL A 60 3.72 -8.70 14.96
C VAL A 60 3.43 -9.63 13.79
N ALA A 61 2.22 -10.19 13.73
CA ALA A 61 1.78 -10.96 12.57
C ALA A 61 1.25 -10.02 11.47
N LEU A 62 1.91 -10.06 10.30
CA LEU A 62 1.52 -9.28 9.13
C LEU A 62 0.22 -9.81 8.49
N PRO A 63 -0.62 -8.92 7.95
CA PRO A 63 -1.79 -9.34 7.18
C PRO A 63 -1.37 -10.10 5.92
N ARG A 64 -2.29 -10.89 5.38
CA ARG A 64 -2.15 -11.55 4.07
C ARG A 64 -3.19 -11.10 3.05
N THR A 65 -4.14 -10.30 3.51
CA THR A 65 -5.32 -9.87 2.79
C THR A 65 -5.52 -8.38 2.95
N PHE A 66 -6.36 -7.81 2.10
CA PHE A 66 -6.89 -6.45 2.18
C PHE A 66 -8.38 -6.48 1.86
N THR A 67 -9.09 -5.39 2.15
CA THR A 67 -10.51 -5.26 1.80
C THR A 67 -10.75 -4.11 0.83
N ALA A 68 -11.77 -4.24 -0.02
CA ALA A 68 -12.25 -3.17 -0.89
C ALA A 68 -13.77 -3.28 -1.02
N ARG A 69 -14.44 -2.16 -1.31
CA ARG A 69 -15.90 -2.14 -1.52
C ARG A 69 -16.26 -2.14 -3.00
N ASP A 70 -17.31 -2.86 -3.34
CA ASP A 70 -17.92 -2.80 -4.67
C ASP A 70 -18.89 -1.60 -4.80
N ALA A 71 -19.50 -1.44 -5.98
CA ALA A 71 -20.48 -0.40 -6.25
C ALA A 71 -21.74 -0.46 -5.37
N ASP A 72 -22.06 -1.63 -4.80
CA ASP A 72 -23.18 -1.85 -3.88
C ASP A 72 -22.78 -1.67 -2.40
N ALA A 73 -21.57 -1.14 -2.16
CA ALA A 73 -20.94 -0.97 -0.84
C ALA A 73 -20.73 -2.28 -0.06
N GLN A 74 -20.77 -3.44 -0.72
CA GLN A 74 -20.38 -4.70 -0.10
C GLN A 74 -18.87 -4.79 0.02
N GLU A 75 -18.40 -5.26 1.16
CA GLU A 75 -16.97 -5.43 1.43
C GLU A 75 -16.50 -6.81 0.95
N HIS A 76 -15.44 -6.82 0.16
CA HIS A 76 -14.79 -8.02 -0.35
C HIS A 76 -13.38 -8.11 0.22
N THR A 77 -12.96 -9.32 0.60
CA THR A 77 -11.60 -9.61 1.07
C THR A 77 -10.80 -10.27 -0.03
N PHE A 78 -9.62 -9.71 -0.32
CA PHE A 78 -8.70 -10.20 -1.35
C PHE A 78 -7.36 -10.57 -0.73
N ALA A 79 -6.69 -11.57 -1.28
CA ALA A 79 -5.30 -11.85 -0.97
C ALA A 79 -4.39 -10.81 -1.65
N PHE A 80 -3.25 -10.49 -1.03
CA PHE A 80 -2.32 -9.49 -1.59
C PHE A 80 -1.76 -9.86 -2.97
N ASP A 81 -1.75 -11.14 -3.33
CA ASP A 81 -1.31 -11.61 -4.65
C ASP A 81 -2.24 -11.19 -5.80
N CYS A 82 -3.49 -10.83 -5.50
CA CYS A 82 -4.41 -10.22 -6.46
C CYS A 82 -3.98 -8.80 -6.89
N GLU A 83 -3.03 -8.17 -6.18
CA GLU A 83 -2.46 -6.87 -6.55
C GLU A 83 -1.06 -7.04 -7.18
N PRO A 84 -0.94 -6.97 -8.52
CA PRO A 84 0.34 -7.05 -9.24
C PRO A 84 1.44 -6.09 -8.77
N LEU A 85 1.09 -4.94 -8.20
CA LEU A 85 2.04 -3.95 -7.69
C LEU A 85 2.64 -4.32 -6.34
N PHE A 86 1.95 -5.15 -5.55
CA PHE A 86 2.29 -5.34 -4.14
C PHE A 86 3.69 -5.95 -3.98
N ALA A 87 3.97 -7.08 -4.65
CA ALA A 87 5.27 -7.73 -4.56
C ALA A 87 6.43 -6.85 -5.10
N PRO A 88 6.33 -6.19 -6.26
CA PRO A 88 7.30 -5.19 -6.70
C PRO A 88 7.51 -4.04 -5.68
N ALA A 89 6.43 -3.51 -5.10
CA ALA A 89 6.49 -2.43 -4.14
C ALA A 89 7.19 -2.85 -2.84
N VAL A 90 6.92 -4.05 -2.32
CA VAL A 90 7.59 -4.58 -1.12
C VAL A 90 9.09 -4.81 -1.39
N ARG A 91 9.44 -5.37 -2.55
CA ARG A 91 10.87 -5.53 -2.92
C ARG A 91 11.58 -4.18 -2.98
N ARG A 92 10.94 -3.17 -3.58
CA ARG A 92 11.48 -1.82 -3.64
C ARG A 92 11.59 -1.20 -2.24
N ALA A 93 10.59 -1.39 -1.39
CA ALA A 93 10.60 -0.92 0.00
C ALA A 93 11.79 -1.47 0.77
N LEU A 94 12.02 -2.79 0.69
CA LEU A 94 13.15 -3.46 1.34
C LEU A 94 14.49 -2.95 0.80
N GLN A 95 14.60 -2.74 -0.52
CA GLN A 95 15.81 -2.16 -1.11
C GLN A 95 16.09 -0.75 -0.55
N VAL A 96 15.08 0.14 -0.51
CA VAL A 96 15.25 1.49 0.03
C VAL A 96 15.51 1.47 1.54
N TYR A 97 14.91 0.51 2.27
CA TYR A 97 15.14 0.33 3.71
C TYR A 97 16.61 -0.02 4.02
N HIS A 98 17.21 -0.93 3.24
CA HIS A 98 18.57 -1.39 3.47
C HIS A 98 19.65 -0.49 2.85
N GLU A 99 19.40 0.06 1.68
CA GLU A 99 20.43 0.71 0.84
C GLU A 99 20.11 2.18 0.51
N GLY A 100 18.86 2.60 0.68
CA GLY A 100 18.37 3.90 0.25
C GLY A 100 18.45 5.01 1.31
N PRO A 101 18.09 6.26 0.93
CA PRO A 101 17.98 7.36 1.88
C PRO A 101 16.88 7.09 2.91
N ARG A 102 17.25 7.00 4.20
CA ARG A 102 16.30 6.78 5.30
C ARG A 102 15.15 7.78 5.32
N ALA A 103 15.42 9.04 4.97
CA ALA A 103 14.41 10.09 4.91
C ALA A 103 13.33 9.78 3.87
N GLN A 104 13.72 9.28 2.70
CA GLN A 104 12.79 8.88 1.64
C GLN A 104 11.92 7.71 2.09
N PHE A 105 12.55 6.65 2.64
CA PHE A 105 11.80 5.50 3.16
C PHE A 105 10.75 5.93 4.19
N LYS A 106 11.17 6.75 5.15
CA LYS A 106 10.29 7.27 6.20
C LYS A 106 9.14 8.10 5.62
N ALA A 107 9.43 9.00 4.68
CA ALA A 107 8.42 9.86 4.06
C ALA A 107 7.33 9.05 3.33
N VAL A 108 7.70 7.95 2.66
CA VAL A 108 6.74 7.06 2.01
C VAL A 108 5.97 6.22 3.04
N ALA A 109 6.67 5.57 3.99
CA ALA A 109 6.07 4.69 4.98
C ALA A 109 5.07 5.43 5.88
N GLN A 110 5.34 6.69 6.23
CA GLN A 110 4.45 7.50 7.09
C GLN A 110 3.08 7.82 6.46
N ARG A 111 2.92 7.60 5.15
CA ARG A 111 1.64 7.78 4.44
C ARG A 111 0.77 6.53 4.46
N SER A 112 1.27 5.42 5.01
CA SER A 112 0.54 4.15 5.11
C SER A 112 -0.47 4.18 6.24
N SER A 113 -1.68 3.69 5.97
CA SER A 113 -2.69 3.39 6.99
C SER A 113 -2.22 2.30 7.95
N THR A 114 -1.44 1.31 7.48
CA THR A 114 -0.81 0.31 8.35
C THR A 114 0.13 0.96 9.37
N MET A 115 0.97 1.91 8.93
CA MET A 115 1.84 2.65 9.86
C MET A 115 1.05 3.56 10.80
N ASP A 116 -0.03 4.19 10.33
CA ASP A 116 -0.89 5.01 11.16
C ASP A 116 -1.55 4.18 12.28
N ALA A 117 -2.06 2.99 11.96
CA ALA A 117 -2.61 2.05 12.93
C ALA A 117 -1.57 1.59 13.96
N VAL A 118 -0.36 1.23 13.51
CA VAL A 118 0.76 0.84 14.39
C VAL A 118 1.17 2.00 15.30
N ASN A 119 1.36 3.20 14.75
CA ASN A 119 1.70 4.39 15.53
C ASN A 119 0.61 4.70 16.57
N THR A 120 -0.66 4.63 16.18
CA THR A 120 -1.81 4.85 17.07
C THR A 120 -1.81 3.87 18.24
N ALA A 121 -1.59 2.58 17.98
CA ALA A 121 -1.50 1.57 19.03
C ALA A 121 -0.30 1.80 19.97
N LEU A 122 0.86 2.15 19.42
CA LEU A 122 2.05 2.47 20.22
C LEU A 122 1.87 3.73 21.07
N PHE A 123 1.22 4.78 20.53
CA PHE A 123 0.87 5.99 21.30
C PHE A 123 -0.11 5.71 22.43
N ALA A 124 -0.98 4.70 22.26
CA ALA A 124 -1.87 4.20 23.30
C ALA A 124 -1.20 3.22 24.28
N GLU A 125 0.13 3.10 24.23
CA GLU A 125 0.95 2.20 25.07
C GLU A 125 0.56 0.71 24.95
N VAL A 126 -0.03 0.31 23.82
CA VAL A 126 -0.40 -1.09 23.54
C VAL A 126 0.86 -1.89 23.20
N ASP A 127 1.04 -3.03 23.88
CA ASP A 127 2.06 -4.02 23.50
C ASP A 127 1.62 -4.75 22.23
N LEU A 128 2.41 -4.60 21.16
CA LEU A 128 2.14 -5.21 19.87
C LEU A 128 2.64 -6.67 19.77
N ARG A 129 3.33 -7.20 20.79
CA ARG A 129 3.80 -8.59 20.77
C ARG A 129 2.62 -9.57 20.78
N GLY A 130 2.59 -10.43 19.77
CA GLY A 130 1.49 -11.36 19.53
C GLY A 130 0.28 -10.74 18.82
N ALA A 131 0.32 -9.44 18.50
CA ALA A 131 -0.76 -8.78 17.78
C ALA A 131 -0.82 -9.26 16.32
N THR A 132 -2.03 -9.34 15.79
CA THR A 132 -2.28 -9.58 14.37
C THR A 132 -2.81 -8.31 13.75
N LEU A 133 -2.13 -7.82 12.72
CA LEU A 133 -2.60 -6.68 11.96
C LEU A 133 -3.69 -7.11 10.98
N SER A 134 -4.77 -6.32 10.94
CA SER A 134 -5.72 -6.37 9.84
C SER A 134 -5.09 -5.80 8.57
N GLY A 135 -5.55 -6.28 7.42
CA GLY A 135 -5.19 -5.70 6.13
C GLY A 135 -5.66 -4.26 5.97
N PRO A 136 -5.09 -3.50 5.02
CA PRO A 136 -5.61 -2.18 4.67
C PRO A 136 -7.02 -2.30 4.07
N GLN A 137 -7.88 -1.33 4.39
CA GLN A 137 -9.18 -1.15 3.75
C GLN A 137 -9.04 -0.11 2.65
N LEU A 138 -9.20 -0.51 1.39
CA LEU A 138 -9.10 0.37 0.24
C LEU A 138 -10.40 1.16 0.08
N LEU A 139 -10.32 2.47 0.30
CA LEU A 139 -11.47 3.37 0.16
C LEU A 139 -11.64 3.87 -1.28
N ASP A 140 -10.54 4.02 -2.01
CA ASP A 140 -10.52 4.69 -3.32
C ASP A 140 -10.24 3.74 -4.49
N ILE A 141 -10.14 2.44 -4.23
CA ILE A 141 -9.94 1.41 -5.26
C ILE A 141 -11.11 0.44 -5.13
N PRO A 142 -12.03 0.40 -6.12
CA PRO A 142 -13.22 -0.42 -6.04
C PRO A 142 -12.89 -1.92 -6.17
N ALA A 143 -13.68 -2.78 -5.52
CA ALA A 143 -13.48 -4.23 -5.49
C ALA A 143 -13.44 -4.85 -6.89
N GLU A 144 -14.19 -4.29 -7.84
CA GLU A 144 -14.25 -4.68 -9.26
C GLU A 144 -12.87 -4.63 -9.95
N THR A 145 -11.92 -3.87 -9.39
CA THR A 145 -10.51 -3.88 -9.80
C THR A 145 -9.89 -5.28 -9.68
N TYR A 146 -10.35 -6.07 -8.70
CA TYR A 146 -9.79 -7.36 -8.33
C TYR A 146 -10.75 -8.53 -8.59
N LEU A 147 -12.06 -8.29 -8.65
CA LEU A 147 -13.08 -9.32 -8.92
C LEU A 147 -12.95 -9.96 -10.32
N ARG A 148 -12.32 -9.28 -11.29
CA ARG A 148 -12.08 -9.86 -12.62
C ARG A 148 -10.99 -10.93 -12.66
N GLY A 149 -10.30 -11.17 -11.53
CA GLY A 149 -9.27 -12.19 -11.38
C GLY A 149 -9.71 -13.48 -10.69
N THR A 150 -10.96 -13.58 -10.22
CA THR A 150 -11.47 -14.76 -9.49
C THR A 150 -12.30 -15.73 -10.34
N ASP A 151 -12.37 -15.53 -11.66
CA ASP A 151 -12.87 -16.56 -12.59
C ASP A 151 -11.81 -17.67 -12.80
N THR A 152 -11.54 -18.43 -11.75
CA THR A 152 -11.15 -19.85 -11.89
C THR A 152 -11.33 -20.57 -10.56
N THR A 153 -12.20 -21.58 -10.60
CA THR A 153 -12.35 -22.70 -9.65
C THR A 153 -13.01 -22.41 -8.29
N GLN A 154 -14.33 -22.22 -8.30
CA GLN A 154 -15.18 -23.11 -7.50
C GLN A 154 -15.28 -24.45 -8.22
N VAL A 155 -14.62 -25.49 -7.71
CA VAL A 155 -14.93 -26.88 -8.05
C VAL A 155 -14.73 -27.75 -6.81
N GLY A 156 -15.82 -28.39 -6.37
CA GLY A 156 -15.81 -29.65 -5.62
C GLY A 156 -15.94 -29.55 -4.12
#